data_AF-A0A0X8I9E1-F1
#
_entry.id   AF-A0A0X8I9E1-F1
#
_cell.length_a   1.000
_cell.length_b   1.000
_cell.length_c   1.000
_cell.angle_alpha   90.00
_cell.angle_beta   90.00
_cell.angle_gamma   90.00
#
_symmetry.space_group_name_H-M   'P 1'
#
loop_
_entity.id
_entity.type
_entity.pdbx_description
1 polymer ?
#
loop_
_entity_poly.entity_id
_entity_poly.type
_entity_poly.pdbx_seq_one_letter_code
_entity_poly.pdbx_strand_id
1 'polypeptide(L)'
;MRCLAPPPGDYEVSLEAGRGRELIINSEGVYLRSVVSDDYLPFIRTADLRVSGEALRTLGFDLESLLCEAVKGLLNASQHGSQAASEKAAECTDLVNSVLESCAKQRVSTNV
;
A
#
# COMPACT_ATOMS: atom_id res chain seq x y z
N MET A 1 11.78 6.97 10.28
CA MET A 1 10.75 7.52 9.38
C MET A 1 10.02 6.39 8.62
N ARG A 2 9.12 5.65 9.28
CA ARG A 2 8.25 4.63 8.65
C ARG A 2 6.81 4.87 9.12
N CYS A 3 6.31 6.07 8.81
CA CYS A 3 5.10 6.67 9.37
C CYS A 3 3.86 6.54 8.47
N LEU A 4 4.01 6.14 7.21
CA LEU A 4 3.00 6.37 6.17
C LEU A 4 2.50 5.08 5.50
N ALA A 5 2.70 3.94 6.15
CA ALA A 5 2.23 2.66 5.64
C ALA A 5 1.81 1.74 6.79
N PRO A 6 0.80 0.89 6.58
CA PRO A 6 0.30 -0.03 7.61
C PRO A 6 1.36 -1.06 8.02
N PRO A 7 1.21 -1.69 9.20
CA PRO A 7 2.06 -2.82 9.58
C PRO A 7 1.89 -4.00 8.59
N PRO A 8 2.94 -4.83 8.40
CA PRO A 8 2.83 -6.05 7.60
C PRO A 8 1.82 -7.02 8.23
N GLY A 9 1.20 -7.88 7.41
CA GLY A 9 0.19 -8.86 7.84
C GLY A 9 -1.25 -8.44 7.49
N ASP A 10 -2.13 -8.36 8.48
CA ASP A 10 -3.59 -8.31 8.28
C ASP A 10 -4.10 -7.02 7.62
N TYR A 11 -3.29 -5.97 7.56
CA TYR A 11 -3.70 -4.64 7.10
C TYR A 11 -2.85 -4.10 5.96
N GLU A 12 -2.18 -4.97 5.21
CA GLU A 12 -1.43 -4.57 4.03
C GLU A 12 -2.36 -3.93 2.97
N VAL A 13 -1.86 -2.92 2.27
CA VAL A 13 -2.56 -2.40 1.09
C VAL A 13 -2.24 -3.32 -0.08
N SER A 14 -3.26 -3.88 -0.71
CA SER A 14 -3.14 -4.66 -1.95
C SER A 14 -3.77 -3.92 -3.12
N LEU A 15 -3.02 -3.75 -4.20
CA LEU A 15 -3.47 -3.14 -5.46
C LEU A 15 -3.26 -4.15 -6.60
N GLU A 16 -4.22 -4.26 -7.53
CA GLU A 16 -4.07 -5.16 -8.67
C GLU A 16 -2.95 -4.68 -9.61
N ALA A 17 -1.96 -5.54 -9.87
CA ALA A 17 -0.87 -5.29 -10.80
C ALA A 17 -0.99 -6.11 -12.11
N GLY A 18 -2.15 -6.75 -12.31
CA GLY A 18 -2.49 -7.57 -13.47
C GLY A 18 -1.85 -8.95 -13.47
N ARG A 19 -2.39 -9.86 -14.30
CA ARG A 19 -1.88 -11.24 -14.51
C ARG A 19 -1.73 -12.06 -13.21
N GLY A 20 -2.68 -11.92 -12.27
CA GLY A 20 -2.64 -12.63 -10.98
C GLY A 20 -1.55 -12.13 -10.03
N ARG A 21 -1.15 -10.86 -10.15
CA ARG A 21 -0.16 -10.22 -9.29
C ARG A 21 -0.80 -9.06 -8.55
N GLU A 22 -0.37 -8.88 -7.32
CA GLU A 22 -0.79 -7.81 -6.45
C GLU A 22 0.45 -6.99 -6.04
N LEU A 23 0.28 -5.68 -5.98
CA LEU A 23 1.24 -4.78 -5.38
C LEU A 23 0.87 -4.58 -3.92
N ILE A 24 1.76 -4.99 -3.02
CA ILE A 24 1.59 -4.94 -1.58
C ILE A 24 2.40 -3.78 -1.02
N ILE A 25 1.75 -2.93 -0.21
CA ILE A 25 2.40 -1.79 0.46
C ILE A 25 2.24 -1.94 1.97
N ASN A 26 3.38 -1.92 2.68
CA ASN A 26 3.42 -1.96 4.13
C ASN A 26 4.63 -1.18 4.66
N SER A 27 4.79 -1.14 5.98
CA SER A 27 5.86 -0.40 6.65
C SER A 27 7.28 -0.93 6.40
N GLU A 28 7.43 -2.07 5.73
CA GLU A 28 8.72 -2.63 5.30
C GLU A 28 9.10 -2.25 3.87
N GLY A 29 8.11 -1.97 3.02
CA GLY A 29 8.33 -1.50 1.67
C GLY A 29 7.15 -1.78 0.74
N VAL A 30 7.47 -1.77 -0.55
CA VAL A 30 6.54 -2.11 -1.63
C VAL A 30 7.01 -3.41 -2.26
N TYR A 31 6.09 -4.36 -2.40
CA TYR A 31 6.35 -5.71 -2.88
C TYR A 31 5.38 -6.07 -4.00
N LEU A 32 5.83 -6.90 -4.94
CA LEU A 32 4.96 -7.56 -5.90
C LEU A 32 4.73 -8.98 -5.41
N ARG A 33 3.49 -9.32 -5.09
CA ARG A 33 3.04 -10.64 -4.68
C ARG A 33 2.41 -11.32 -5.89
N SER A 34 3.02 -12.40 -6.39
CA SER A 34 2.39 -13.24 -7.40
C SER A 34 1.53 -14.29 -6.70
N VAL A 35 0.24 -14.36 -7.05
CA VAL A 35 -0.65 -15.42 -6.61
C VAL A 35 -0.61 -16.52 -7.66
N VAL A 36 0.15 -17.58 -7.39
CA VAL A 36 0.16 -18.76 -8.27
C VAL A 36 -0.84 -19.76 -7.71
N SER A 37 -2.00 -19.89 -8.35
CA SER A 37 -2.85 -21.07 -8.18
C SER A 37 -2.27 -22.16 -9.07
N ASP A 38 -1.48 -23.05 -8.47
CA ASP A 38 -1.09 -24.29 -9.16
C ASP A 38 -2.22 -25.30 -8.95
N ASP A 39 -2.89 -25.72 -10.02
CA ASP A 39 -4.06 -26.63 -9.96
C ASP A 39 -3.73 -27.98 -9.29
N TYR A 40 -2.45 -28.29 -9.09
CA TYR A 40 -1.96 -29.53 -8.48
C TYR A 40 -1.56 -29.40 -7.00
N LEU A 41 -1.60 -28.20 -6.41
CA LEU A 41 -1.25 -27.98 -5.01
C LEU A 41 -2.40 -27.29 -4.28
N PRO A 42 -2.92 -27.86 -3.17
CA PRO A 42 -4.00 -27.26 -2.39
C PRO A 42 -3.58 -26.01 -1.60
N PHE A 43 -2.41 -25.43 -1.89
CA PHE A 43 -1.83 -24.29 -1.19
C PHE A 43 -1.48 -23.20 -2.19
N ILE A 44 -1.99 -21.99 -1.95
CA ILE A 44 -1.59 -20.80 -2.70
C ILE A 44 -0.12 -20.52 -2.39
N ARG A 45 0.74 -20.53 -3.42
CA ARG A 45 2.12 -20.07 -3.28
C ARG A 45 2.16 -18.58 -3.58
N THR A 46 2.52 -17.79 -2.57
CA THR A 46 2.84 -16.38 -2.73
C THR A 46 4.35 -16.21 -2.82
N ALA A 47 4.80 -15.42 -3.79
CA ALA A 47 6.19 -15.00 -3.89
C ALA A 47 6.22 -13.47 -3.86
N ASP A 48 6.91 -12.92 -2.87
CA ASP A 48 7.02 -11.49 -2.65
C ASP A 48 8.38 -10.98 -3.15
N LEU A 49 8.37 -10.10 -4.15
CA LEU A 49 9.57 -9.44 -4.66
C LEU A 49 9.54 -7.97 -4.26
N ARG A 50 10.56 -7.50 -3.54
CA ARG A 50 10.68 -6.07 -3.23
C ARG A 50 10.93 -5.26 -4.51
N VAL A 51 10.13 -4.21 -4.72
CA VAL A 51 10.13 -3.43 -5.96
C VAL A 51 10.76 -2.06 -5.73
N SER A 52 11.59 -1.59 -6.67
CA SER A 52 12.14 -0.23 -6.66
C SER A 52 11.14 0.79 -7.24
N GLY A 53 11.32 2.08 -6.93
CA GLY A 53 10.48 3.14 -7.48
C GLY A 53 10.49 3.21 -9.02
N GLU A 54 11.60 2.88 -9.66
CA GLU A 54 11.72 2.83 -11.12
C GLU A 54 10.89 1.68 -11.73
N ALA A 55 10.92 0.52 -11.09
CA ALA A 55 10.11 -0.62 -11.49
C ALA A 55 8.61 -0.35 -11.29
N LEU A 56 8.21 0.36 -10.23
CA LEU A 56 6.82 0.80 -10.02
C LEU A 56 6.33 1.70 -11.15
N ARG A 57 7.14 2.68 -11.56
CA ARG A 57 6.81 3.55 -12.71
C ARG A 57 6.68 2.76 -14.01
N THR A 58 7.54 1.78 -14.22
CA THR A 58 7.48 0.89 -15.41
C THR A 58 6.21 0.05 -15.42
N LEU A 59 5.69 -0.32 -14.26
CA LEU A 59 4.41 -1.01 -14.08
C LEU A 59 3.19 -0.08 -14.19
N GLY A 60 3.40 1.23 -14.43
CA GLY A 60 2.33 2.21 -14.54
C GLY A 60 1.80 2.73 -13.20
N PHE A 61 2.47 2.43 -12.09
CA PHE A 61 2.10 2.98 -10.79
C PHE A 61 2.76 4.34 -10.55
N ASP A 62 1.92 5.32 -10.22
CA ASP A 62 2.36 6.62 -9.77
C ASP A 62 2.71 6.60 -8.27
N LEU A 63 3.88 7.12 -7.92
CA LEU A 63 4.39 7.07 -6.54
C LEU A 63 3.55 7.91 -5.57
N GLU A 64 3.00 9.03 -6.04
CA GLU A 64 2.12 9.89 -5.22
C GLU A 64 0.80 9.16 -4.93
N SER A 65 0.21 8.53 -5.95
CA SER A 65 -0.98 7.70 -5.82
C SER A 65 -0.75 6.53 -4.85
N LEU A 66 0.41 5.86 -4.91
CA LEU A 66 0.78 4.79 -3.98
C LEU A 66 0.92 5.30 -2.54
N LEU A 67 1.47 6.51 -2.35
CA LEU A 67 1.57 7.14 -1.04
C LEU A 67 0.19 7.43 -0.46
N CYS A 68 -0.74 7.89 -1.29
CA CYS A 68 -2.13 8.11 -0.89
C CYS A 68 -2.82 6.82 -0.45
N GLU A 69 -2.65 5.73 -1.19
CA GLU A 69 -3.22 4.43 -0.83
C GLU A 69 -2.58 3.87 0.45
N ALA A 70 -1.27 4.04 0.64
CA ALA A 70 -0.57 3.62 1.85
C ALA A 70 -1.09 4.33 3.12
N VAL A 71 -1.30 5.65 3.04
CA VAL A 71 -1.84 6.45 4.15
C VAL A 71 -3.29 6.10 4.45
N LYS A 72 -4.12 5.92 3.41
CA LYS A 72 -5.50 5.43 3.60
C LYS A 72 -5.50 4.05 4.25
N GLY A 73 -4.61 3.15 3.81
CA GLY A 73 -4.44 1.82 4.39
C GLY A 73 -4.07 1.87 5.87
N LEU A 74 -3.15 2.75 6.25
CA LEU A 74 -2.79 2.97 7.65
C LEU A 74 -3.99 3.44 8.49
N LEU A 75 -4.77 4.39 7.98
CA LEU A 75 -5.97 4.87 8.66
C LEU A 75 -7.04 3.79 8.76
N ASN A 76 -7.26 3.03 7.69
CA ASN A 76 -8.18 1.90 7.69
C ASN A 76 -7.77 0.87 8.75
N ALA A 77 -6.49 0.52 8.80
CA ALA A 77 -5.92 -0.38 9.80
C ALA A 77 -6.15 0.12 11.23
N SER A 78 -5.97 1.42 11.48
CA SER A 78 -6.22 2.03 12.79
C SER A 78 -7.70 1.94 13.22
N GLN A 79 -8.62 2.07 12.26
CA GLN A 79 -10.06 2.01 12.51
C GLN A 79 -10.56 0.58 12.72
N HIS A 80 -9.88 -0.41 12.13
CA HIS A 80 -10.28 -1.82 12.18
C HIS A 80 -9.57 -2.65 13.25
N GLY A 81 -8.91 -2.01 14.23
CA GLY A 81 -8.43 -2.68 15.44
C GLY A 81 -6.93 -2.98 15.47
N SER A 82 -6.14 -2.46 14.53
CA SER A 82 -4.68 -2.52 14.63
C SER A 82 -4.15 -1.47 15.60
N GLN A 83 -3.80 -1.89 16.82
CA GLN A 83 -3.20 -0.99 17.82
C GLN A 83 -1.91 -0.33 17.29
N ALA A 84 -1.05 -1.11 16.63
CA ALA A 84 0.19 -0.61 16.03
C ALA A 84 -0.06 0.44 14.93
N ALA A 85 -1.13 0.29 14.14
CA ALA A 85 -1.50 1.30 13.16
C ALA A 85 -2.04 2.57 13.81
N SER A 86 -2.86 2.45 14.86
CA SER A 86 -3.40 3.58 15.61
C SER A 86 -2.30 4.40 16.29
N GLU A 87 -1.34 3.74 16.92
CA GLU A 87 -0.17 4.41 17.53
C GLU A 87 0.63 5.17 16.46
N LYS A 88 0.93 4.51 15.32
CA LYS A 88 1.64 5.16 14.21
C LYS A 88 0.88 6.33 13.59
N ALA A 89 -0.44 6.18 13.41
CA ALA A 89 -1.27 7.25 12.86
C ALA A 89 -1.27 8.47 13.79
N ALA A 90 -1.34 8.25 15.11
CA ALA A 90 -1.27 9.30 16.12
C ALA A 90 0.10 10.00 16.14
N GLU A 91 1.19 9.23 16.14
CA GLU A 91 2.57 9.76 16.14
C GLU A 91 2.86 10.61 14.90
N CYS A 92 2.27 10.27 13.75
CA CYS A 92 2.58 10.88 12.48
C CYS A 92 1.42 11.73 11.93
N THR A 93 0.53 12.23 12.80
CA THR A 93 -0.71 12.95 12.45
C THR A 93 -0.47 14.10 11.47
N ASP A 94 0.51 14.96 11.72
CA ASP A 94 0.78 16.12 10.85
C ASP A 94 1.19 15.70 9.43
N LEU A 95 2.00 14.65 9.32
CA LEU A 95 2.46 14.12 8.06
C LEU A 95 1.33 13.40 7.30
N VAL A 96 0.51 12.63 8.03
CA VAL A 96 -0.70 11.98 7.48
C VAL A 96 -1.65 13.03 6.89
N ASN A 97 -1.92 14.11 7.63
CA ASN A 97 -2.80 15.18 7.17
C ASN A 97 -2.23 15.90 5.94
N SER A 98 -0.93 16.21 5.94
CA SER A 98 -0.27 16.85 4.78
C SER A 98 -0.35 15.99 3.51
N VAL A 99 -0.16 14.68 3.64
CA VAL A 99 -0.30 13.75 2.52
C VAL A 99 -1.76 13.68 2.05
N LEU A 100 -2.72 13.56 2.97
CA LEU A 100 -4.15 13.52 2.61
C LEU A 100 -4.62 14.77 1.87
N GLU A 101 -4.17 15.96 2.27
CA GLU A 101 -4.47 17.21 1.56
C GLU A 101 -3.92 17.19 0.12
N SER A 102 -2.72 16.63 -0.07
CA SER A 102 -2.10 16.48 -1.38
C SER A 102 -2.86 15.47 -2.25
N CYS A 103 -3.30 14.36 -1.65
CA CYS A 103 -4.15 13.37 -2.30
C CYS A 103 -5.53 13.93 -2.73
N ALA A 104 -6.12 14.80 -1.91
CA ALA A 104 -7.40 15.44 -2.23
C ALA A 104 -7.27 16.38 -3.43
N LYS A 105 -6.15 17.12 -3.54
CA LYS A 105 -5.86 18.02 -4.68
C LYS A 105 -5.65 17.25 -5.99
N GLN A 106 -5.01 16.09 -5.95
CA GLN A 106 -4.82 15.23 -7.13
C GLN A 106 -6.14 14.78 -7.78
N ARG A 107 -7.16 14.40 -6.98
CA ARG A 107 -8.48 14.00 -7.49
C ARG A 107 -9.23 15.13 -8.21
N VAL A 108 -8.94 16.38 -7.86
CA VAL A 108 -9.55 17.54 -8.51
C VAL A 108 -8.87 17.83 -9.85
N SER A 109 -7.55 17.59 -9.95
CA SER A 109 -6.77 17.87 -11.15
C SER A 109 -6.93 16.85 -12.28
N THR A 110 -7.45 15.65 -12.00
CA THR A 110 -7.73 14.60 -13.00
C THR A 110 -9.14 14.67 -13.60
N ASN A 111 -9.99 15.59 -13.12
CA ASN A 111 -11.35 15.82 -13.60
C ASN A 111 -11.49 17.07 -14.51
N VAL A 112 -10.38 17.55 -15.09
CA VAL A 112 -10.35 18.64 -16.07
C VAL A 112 -9.86 18.12 -17.41
#